data_AF-A0A7C3GPN1-F1
#
_entry.id   AF-A0A7C3GPN1-F1
#
_cell.length_a   1.000
_cell.length_b   1.000
_cell.length_c   1.000
_cell.angle_alpha   90.00
_cell.angle_beta   90.00
_cell.angle_gamma   90.00
#
_symmetry.space_group_name_H-M   'P 1'
#
loop_
_entity.id
_entity.type
_entity.pdbx_description
1 polymer ?
#
loop_
_entity_poly.entity_id
_entity_poly.type
_entity_poly.pdbx_seq_one_letter_code
_entity_poly.pdbx_strand_id
1 'polypeptide(L)'
;MPRRDAHKSAESKRGSKLEPRFLIIGRIRKPHGVRGELKVAVQTDDPDRFRILDRVFISRDSLDPAPRKMQVTGIRFQQHDALLKFAGIDDRDEAKLLNSQWV
;
A
#
# COMPACT_ATOMS: atom_id res chain seq x y z
N MET A 1 27.97 -38.01 42.57
CA MET A 1 28.92 -37.31 41.68
C MET A 1 28.26 -37.16 40.30
N PRO A 2 27.72 -35.99 39.92
CA PRO A 2 26.93 -35.83 38.69
C PRO A 2 27.80 -35.36 37.52
N ARG A 3 27.56 -35.85 36.30
CA ARG A 3 28.10 -35.24 35.08
C ARG A 3 27.01 -35.14 34.00
N ARG A 4 26.48 -33.91 33.94
CA ARG A 4 26.09 -33.12 32.77
C ARG A 4 25.01 -33.68 31.86
N ASP A 5 23.83 -33.11 32.06
CA ASP A 5 22.85 -32.77 31.05
C ASP A 5 23.53 -32.24 29.77
N ALA A 6 23.14 -32.81 28.63
CA ALA A 6 23.28 -32.15 27.33
C ALA A 6 22.27 -32.75 26.35
N HIS A 7 20.98 -32.60 26.66
CA HIS A 7 19.98 -32.53 25.60
C HIS A 7 20.27 -31.26 24.80
N LYS A 8 20.99 -31.42 23.69
CA LYS A 8 21.21 -30.35 22.71
C LYS A 8 19.88 -30.12 22.00
N SER A 9 19.06 -29.27 22.59
CA SER A 9 17.84 -28.75 22.00
C SER A 9 18.20 -28.13 20.67
N ALA A 10 17.81 -28.78 19.58
CA ALA A 10 17.83 -28.20 18.26
C ALA A 10 16.89 -27.00 18.28
N GLU A 11 17.46 -25.80 18.47
CA GLU A 11 16.75 -24.54 18.30
C GLU A 11 16.23 -24.50 16.86
N SER A 12 14.93 -24.72 16.79
CA SER A 12 14.10 -24.52 15.62
C SER A 12 14.40 -23.15 15.03
N LYS A 13 15.16 -23.13 13.92
CA LYS A 13 15.17 -22.00 12.99
C LYS A 13 13.78 -21.88 12.36
N ARG A 14 12.81 -21.39 13.12
CA ARG A 14 11.59 -20.81 12.57
C ARG A 14 12.03 -19.56 11.83
N GLY A 15 12.03 -19.65 10.49
CA GLY A 15 12.18 -18.48 9.64
C GLY A 15 11.24 -17.39 10.15
N SER A 16 11.77 -16.19 10.33
CA SER A 16 10.96 -15.00 10.50
C SER A 16 10.14 -14.85 9.22
N LYS A 17 8.95 -15.44 9.20
CA LYS A 17 7.92 -15.15 8.21
C LYS A 17 7.73 -13.64 8.31
N LEU A 18 8.19 -12.90 7.29
CA LEU A 18 8.05 -11.45 7.26
C LEU A 18 6.56 -11.17 7.31
N GLU A 19 6.04 -10.79 8.48
CA GLU A 19 4.68 -10.31 8.60
C GLU A 19 4.59 -9.07 7.71
N PRO A 20 3.78 -9.09 6.63
CA PRO A 20 3.71 -7.98 5.71
C PRO A 20 3.21 -6.74 6.48
N ARG A 21 4.07 -5.72 6.56
CA ARG A 21 3.78 -4.47 7.29
C ARG A 21 2.71 -3.63 6.60
N PHE A 22 2.49 -3.87 5.30
CA PHE A 22 1.55 -3.16 4.45
C PHE A 22 0.78 -4.18 3.60
N LEU A 23 -0.46 -3.83 3.27
CA LEU A 23 -1.33 -4.60 2.38
C LEU A 23 -1.63 -3.77 1.14
N ILE A 24 -1.45 -4.36 -0.03
CA ILE A 24 -1.82 -3.73 -1.30
C ILE A 24 -3.33 -3.74 -1.43
N ILE A 25 -3.92 -2.56 -1.62
CA ILE A 25 -5.35 -2.37 -1.81
C ILE A 25 -5.68 -1.92 -3.23
N GLY A 26 -4.69 -1.46 -4.00
CA GLY A 26 -4.89 -1.13 -5.41
C GLY A 26 -3.63 -0.71 -6.15
N ARG A 27 -3.83 -0.26 -7.40
CA ARG A 27 -2.75 0.25 -8.24
C ARG A 27 -3.16 1.50 -9.01
N ILE A 28 -2.34 2.54 -8.94
CA ILE A 28 -2.52 3.80 -9.68
C ILE A 28 -2.30 3.52 -11.18
N ARG A 29 -3.33 3.77 -11.99
CA ARG A 29 -3.31 3.52 -13.44
C ARG A 29 -2.98 4.76 -14.24
N LYS A 30 -3.69 5.86 -13.99
CA LYS A 30 -3.58 7.10 -14.77
C LYS A 30 -4.14 8.30 -14.00
N PRO A 31 -3.73 9.54 -14.35
CA PRO A 31 -4.38 10.74 -13.87
C PRO A 31 -5.80 10.87 -14.44
N HIS A 32 -6.67 11.48 -13.67
CA HIS A 32 -8.06 11.78 -13.99
C HIS A 32 -8.30 13.29 -13.89
N GLY A 33 -8.86 13.86 -14.95
CA GLY A 33 -9.12 15.30 -15.04
C GLY A 33 -7.86 16.17 -15.02
N VAL A 34 -8.06 17.45 -14.68
CA VAL A 34 -7.02 18.48 -14.57
C VAL A 34 -6.67 18.83 -13.12
N ARG A 35 -7.47 18.36 -12.15
CA ARG A 35 -7.32 18.67 -10.72
C ARG A 35 -6.46 17.65 -9.96
N GLY A 36 -5.61 16.90 -10.65
CA GLY A 36 -4.69 15.94 -10.03
C GLY A 36 -5.35 14.71 -9.37
N GLU A 37 -6.58 14.35 -9.72
CA GLU A 37 -7.18 13.09 -9.28
C GLU A 37 -6.49 11.90 -9.98
N LEU A 38 -6.49 10.74 -9.34
CA LEU A 38 -5.82 9.54 -9.82
C LEU A 38 -6.78 8.37 -9.86
N LYS A 39 -6.85 7.69 -11.01
CA LYS A 39 -7.61 6.46 -11.17
C LYS A 39 -6.80 5.29 -10.63
N VAL A 40 -7.36 4.59 -9.66
CA VAL A 40 -6.77 3.45 -8.97
C VAL A 40 -7.64 2.22 -9.22
N ALA A 41 -7.02 1.20 -9.81
CA ALA A 41 -7.64 -0.10 -9.96
C ALA A 41 -7.67 -0.76 -8.57
N VAL A 42 -8.88 -0.98 -8.05
CA VAL A 42 -9.10 -1.60 -6.75
C VAL A 42 -8.74 -3.09 -6.85
N GLN A 43 -7.92 -3.58 -5.91
CA GLN A 43 -7.52 -4.99 -5.82
C GLN A 43 -7.95 -5.65 -4.52
N THR A 44 -8.64 -4.91 -3.65
CA THR A 44 -9.21 -5.45 -2.42
C THR A 44 -10.66 -5.90 -2.64
N ASP A 45 -11.06 -6.94 -1.91
CA ASP A 45 -12.44 -7.44 -1.86
C ASP A 45 -13.39 -6.53 -1.07
N ASP A 46 -12.85 -5.53 -0.35
CA ASP A 46 -13.61 -4.55 0.42
C ASP A 46 -13.28 -3.12 -0.06
N PRO A 47 -13.84 -2.67 -1.21
CA PRO A 47 -13.59 -1.35 -1.76
C PRO A 47 -14.06 -0.23 -0.82
N ASP A 48 -15.14 -0.45 -0.06
CA ASP A 48 -15.74 0.57 0.77
C ASP A 48 -14.77 1.10 1.84
N ARG A 49 -13.78 0.28 2.25
CA ARG A 49 -12.67 0.70 3.12
C ARG A 49 -11.91 1.91 2.62
N PHE A 50 -11.79 2.15 1.31
CA PHE A 50 -11.10 3.34 0.85
C PHE A 50 -11.73 4.60 1.45
N ARG A 51 -13.08 4.68 1.57
CA ARG A 51 -13.77 5.89 2.05
C ARG A 51 -13.38 6.35 3.45
N ILE A 52 -12.85 5.45 4.28
CA ILE A 52 -12.44 5.75 5.66
C ILE A 52 -10.92 5.95 5.79
N LEU A 53 -10.15 5.87 4.69
CA LEU A 53 -8.71 6.05 4.72
C LEU A 53 -8.34 7.52 4.59
N ASP A 54 -7.84 8.10 5.68
CA ASP A 54 -7.24 9.44 5.66
C ASP A 54 -5.85 9.45 5.00
N ARG A 55 -5.19 8.28 4.94
CA ARG A 55 -3.80 8.13 4.51
C ARG A 55 -3.59 6.77 3.86
N VAL A 56 -2.77 6.75 2.82
CA VAL A 56 -2.33 5.53 2.14
C VAL A 56 -0.82 5.57 1.93
N PHE A 57 -0.24 4.44 1.60
CA PHE A 57 1.18 4.33 1.27
C PHE A 57 1.28 3.98 -0.21
N ILE A 58 2.18 4.64 -0.93
CA ILE A 58 2.41 4.36 -2.33
C ILE A 58 3.86 3.96 -2.57
N SER A 59 4.05 2.98 -3.46
CA SER A 59 5.40 2.60 -3.90
C SER A 59 5.38 2.02 -5.32
N ARG A 60 6.52 2.08 -6.00
CA ARG A 60 6.71 1.39 -7.28
C ARG A 60 6.90 -0.12 -7.10
N ASP A 61 7.32 -0.56 -5.92
CA ASP A 61 7.51 -1.97 -5.57
C ASP A 61 6.47 -2.41 -4.55
N SER A 62 5.81 -3.53 -4.82
CA SER A 62 4.85 -4.19 -3.94
C SER A 62 5.45 -4.62 -2.59
N LEU A 63 6.76 -4.85 -2.54
CA LEU A 63 7.48 -5.34 -1.35
C LEU A 63 8.40 -4.27 -0.74
N ASP A 64 8.18 -3.00 -1.09
CA ASP A 64 8.95 -1.90 -0.54
C ASP A 64 8.85 -1.84 0.99
N PRO A 65 9.96 -1.94 1.73
CA PRO A 65 9.95 -1.87 3.19
C PRO A 65 9.67 -0.45 3.73
N ALA A 66 9.75 0.59 2.89
CA ALA A 66 9.60 1.99 3.26
C ALA A 66 8.78 2.80 2.21
N PRO A 67 7.51 2.45 1.98
CA PRO A 67 6.68 3.11 0.98
C PRO A 67 6.38 4.57 1.37
N ARG A 68 6.14 5.41 0.36
CA ARG A 68 5.86 6.84 0.56
C ARG A 68 4.45 7.03 1.11
N LYS A 69 4.33 7.65 2.28
CA LYS A 69 3.05 8.01 2.87
C LYS A 69 2.41 9.20 2.14
N MET A 70 1.14 9.08 1.79
CA MET A 70 0.32 10.11 1.15
C MET A 70 -0.94 10.37 1.97
N GLN A 71 -1.33 11.64 2.08
CA GLN A 71 -2.60 12.02 2.70
C GLN A 71 -3.70 12.06 1.64
N VAL A 72 -4.81 11.41 1.91
CA VAL A 72 -5.98 11.40 1.04
C VAL A 72 -6.89 12.55 1.43
N THR A 73 -7.33 13.33 0.45
CA THR A 73 -8.23 14.48 0.65
C THR A 73 -9.60 14.27 -0.01
N GLY A 74 -9.73 13.25 -0.86
CA GLY A 74 -11.00 12.92 -1.48
C GLY A 74 -10.96 11.55 -2.15
N ILE A 75 -12.08 10.85 -2.08
CA ILE A 75 -12.25 9.52 -2.66
C ILE A 75 -13.62 9.44 -3.30
N ARG A 76 -13.65 8.99 -4.55
CA ARG A 76 -14.89 8.70 -5.27
C ARG A 76 -14.74 7.38 -5.99
N PHE A 77 -15.84 6.66 -6.19
CA PHE A 77 -15.83 5.45 -7.02
C PHE A 77 -16.43 5.74 -8.38
N GLN A 78 -15.82 5.17 -9.42
CA GLN A 78 -16.33 5.21 -10.77
C GLN A 78 -16.22 3.80 -11.37
N GLN A 79 -17.34 3.11 -11.46
CA GLN A 79 -17.41 1.70 -11.89
C GLN A 79 -16.54 0.81 -10.98
N HIS A 80 -15.53 0.12 -11.52
CA HIS A 80 -14.62 -0.74 -10.78
C HIS A 80 -13.35 -0.03 -10.27
N ASP A 81 -13.22 1.27 -10.49
CA ASP A 81 -12.04 2.04 -10.10
C ASP A 81 -12.36 3.05 -8.98
N ALA A 82 -11.36 3.33 -8.15
CA ALA A 82 -11.37 4.45 -7.22
C ALA A 82 -10.68 5.67 -7.85
N LEU A 83 -11.27 6.85 -7.66
CA LEU A 83 -10.66 8.14 -7.93
C LEU A 83 -10.15 8.69 -6.60
N LEU A 84 -8.84 8.72 -6.45
CA LEU A 84 -8.14 9.21 -5.27
C LEU A 84 -7.58 10.60 -5.52
N LYS A 85 -7.79 11.49 -4.55
CA LYS A 85 -7.18 12.82 -4.51
C LYS A 85 -6.23 12.86 -3.32
N PHE A 86 -4.99 13.28 -3.57
CA PHE A 86 -3.98 13.46 -2.53
C PHE A 86 -3.81 14.93 -2.17
N ALA A 87 -3.40 15.19 -0.93
CA ALA A 87 -2.96 16.52 -0.51
C ALA A 87 -1.71 16.93 -1.29
N GLY A 88 -1.71 18.14 -1.85
CA GLY A 88 -0.57 18.71 -2.58
C GLY A 88 -0.31 18.10 -3.96
N ILE A 89 -1.29 17.41 -4.55
CA ILE A 89 -1.27 16.97 -5.96
C ILE A 89 -2.45 17.65 -6.65
N ASP A 90 -2.25 18.84 -7.20
CA ASP A 90 -3.34 19.72 -7.64
C ASP A 90 -3.50 19.81 -9.16
N ASP A 91 -2.51 19.35 -9.90
CA ASP A 91 -2.55 19.29 -11.35
C ASP A 91 -2.30 17.88 -11.92
N ARG A 92 -2.53 17.76 -13.23
CA ARG A 92 -2.37 16.51 -13.97
C ARG A 92 -0.91 16.06 -14.08
N ASP A 93 0.04 16.98 -14.12
CA ASP A 93 1.44 16.67 -14.35
C ASP A 93 2.08 16.08 -13.09
N GLU A 94 1.77 16.64 -11.92
CA GLU A 94 2.12 16.07 -10.62
C GLU A 94 1.49 14.69 -10.43
N ALA A 95 0.20 14.55 -10.75
CA ALA A 95 -0.49 13.27 -10.67
C ALA A 95 0.14 12.22 -11.60
N LYS A 96 0.62 12.61 -12.78
CA LYS A 96 1.28 11.72 -13.74
C LYS A 96 2.55 11.09 -13.17
N LEU A 97 3.27 11.80 -12.30
CA LEU A 97 4.46 11.26 -11.61
C LEU A 97 4.12 10.07 -10.71
N LEU A 98 2.86 9.96 -10.28
CA LEU A 98 2.41 8.92 -9.37
C LEU A 98 1.91 7.65 -10.07
N ASN A 99 1.88 7.62 -11.40
CA ASN A 99 1.42 6.48 -12.17
C ASN A 99 2.18 5.19 -11.87
N SER A 100 1.49 4.07 -12.03
CA SER A 100 2.02 2.71 -11.90
C SER A 100 2.48 2.31 -10.49
N GLN A 101 2.25 3.15 -9.48
CA GLN A 101 2.52 2.82 -8.10
C GLN A 101 1.40 1.98 -7.48
N TRP A 102 1.79 1.09 -6.58
CA TRP A 102 0.91 0.38 -5.66
C TRP A 102 0.38 1.34 -4.61
N VAL A 103 -0.83 1.04 -4.13
CA VAL A 103 -1.51 1.70 -3.01
C VAL A 103 -1.83 0.64 -1.96
#